data_AF-A0A7C4G0T0-F1
#
_entry.id   AF-A0A7C4G0T0-F1
#
_cell.length_a   1.000
_cell.length_b   1.000
_cell.length_c   1.000
_cell.angle_alpha   90.00
_cell.angle_beta   90.00
_cell.angle_gamma   90.00
#
_symmetry.space_group_name_H-M   'P 1'
#
loop_
_entity.id
_entity.type
_entity.pdbx_description
1 polymer ?
#
loop_
_entity_poly.entity_id
_entity_poly.type
_entity_poly.pdbx_seq_one_letter_code
_entity_poly.pdbx_strand_id
1 'polypeptide(L)'
;MKSRLAAAAAWFMAGAALAQSPPHARPQAGPAEILKASEIRPGMKGVAWTVFEGSDPEPVPVEIVGLWKNANGPRQDMIIARLGGKALKTNVAGGMNAWKQQGFPTVT
;
A
#
# COMPACT_ATOMS: atom_id res chain seq x y z
N MET A 1 -10.61 63.39 7.39
CA MET A 1 -9.36 63.45 8.19
C MET A 1 -9.46 62.43 9.32
N LYS A 2 -8.47 61.50 9.41
CA LYS A 2 -8.20 60.58 10.55
C LYS A 2 -9.22 59.41 10.65
N SER A 3 -8.91 58.12 10.63
CA SER A 3 -7.68 57.32 10.86
C SER A 3 -8.02 55.85 10.48
N ARG A 4 -7.39 55.25 9.47
CA ARG A 4 -6.38 54.15 9.54
C ARG A 4 -6.73 52.91 10.41
N LEU A 5 -6.75 51.76 9.72
CA LEU A 5 -6.21 50.44 10.14
C LEU A 5 -6.91 49.69 11.29
N ALA A 6 -7.75 48.71 10.93
CA ALA A 6 -7.98 47.42 11.60
C ALA A 6 -9.18 46.77 10.88
N ALA A 7 -9.23 45.51 10.45
CA ALA A 7 -8.40 44.36 10.73
C ALA A 7 -8.48 43.45 9.49
N ALA A 8 -7.40 43.42 8.71
CA ALA A 8 -7.16 42.39 7.71
C ALA A 8 -6.59 41.16 8.44
N ALA A 9 -7.44 40.42 9.16
CA ALA A 9 -6.99 39.23 9.89
C ALA A 9 -8.17 38.26 10.15
N ALA A 10 -8.85 37.81 9.10
CA ALA A 10 -9.92 36.81 9.27
C ALA A 10 -10.11 35.92 8.03
N TRP A 11 -9.04 35.57 7.31
CA TRP A 11 -9.15 34.70 6.13
C TRP A 11 -7.96 33.75 5.99
N PHE A 12 -7.60 33.03 7.07
CA PHE A 12 -6.53 32.01 6.97
C PHE A 12 -6.82 30.70 7.72
N MET A 13 -8.08 30.37 8.00
CA MET A 13 -8.44 29.11 8.66
C MET A 13 -9.60 28.39 7.95
N ALA A 14 -9.39 27.96 6.70
CA ALA A 14 -10.34 27.08 6.02
C ALA A 14 -9.70 26.08 5.02
N GLY A 15 -8.38 25.87 5.07
CA GLY A 15 -7.67 25.10 4.03
C GLY A 15 -7.28 23.66 4.37
N ALA A 16 -7.39 23.20 5.62
CA ALA A 16 -6.69 21.97 6.05
C ALA A 16 -7.50 20.66 5.94
N ALA A 17 -8.73 20.66 5.42
CA ALA A 17 -9.61 19.50 5.49
C ALA A 17 -9.60 18.57 4.25
N LEU A 18 -8.75 18.80 3.24
CA LEU A 18 -8.78 18.03 1.98
C LEU A 18 -7.52 17.18 1.77
N ALA A 19 -7.21 16.26 2.69
CA ALA A 19 -6.19 15.25 2.44
C ALA A 19 -6.38 13.94 3.23
N GLN A 20 -7.58 13.68 3.76
CA GLN A 20 -7.88 12.35 4.28
C GLN A 20 -8.18 11.44 3.09
N SER A 21 -7.17 10.68 2.65
CA SER A 21 -7.39 9.53 1.76
C SER A 21 -8.53 8.70 2.38
N PRO A 22 -9.63 8.42 1.65
CA PRO A 22 -10.72 7.65 2.21
C PRO A 22 -10.18 6.34 2.78
N PRO A 23 -10.69 5.88 3.94
CA PRO A 23 -10.31 4.58 4.48
C PRO A 23 -10.46 3.57 3.35
N HIS A 24 -9.39 2.81 3.07
CA HIS A 24 -9.46 1.77 2.06
C HIS A 24 -10.60 0.84 2.46
N ALA A 25 -11.64 0.76 1.63
CA ALA A 25 -12.74 -0.16 1.88
C ALA A 25 -12.22 -1.59 1.80
N ARG A 26 -12.63 -2.45 2.74
CA ARG A 26 -12.25 -3.87 2.71
C ARG A 26 -12.69 -4.47 1.37
N PRO A 27 -11.85 -5.28 0.72
CA PRO A 27 -12.22 -5.94 -0.52
C PRO A 27 -13.43 -6.84 -0.26
N GLN A 28 -14.44 -6.73 -1.13
CA GLN A 28 -15.61 -7.60 -1.11
C GLN A 28 -15.34 -8.82 -1.99
N ALA A 29 -15.90 -9.96 -1.59
CA ALA A 29 -15.84 -11.16 -2.42
C ALA A 29 -16.67 -10.96 -3.70
N GLY A 30 -16.12 -11.35 -4.85
CA GLY A 30 -16.78 -11.25 -6.14
C GLY A 30 -15.81 -11.09 -7.31
N PRO A 31 -16.31 -10.97 -8.54
CA PRO A 31 -15.49 -10.68 -9.70
C PRO A 31 -14.75 -9.34 -9.51
N ALA A 32 -13.43 -9.37 -9.65
CA ALA A 32 -12.58 -8.18 -9.65
C ALA A 32 -12.01 -7.95 -11.05
N GLU A 33 -11.86 -6.70 -11.43
CA GLU A 33 -11.15 -6.33 -12.65
C GLU A 33 -9.67 -6.74 -12.55
N ILE A 34 -9.16 -7.43 -13.57
CA ILE A 34 -7.78 -7.88 -13.62
C ILE A 34 -6.99 -6.94 -14.53
N LEU A 35 -6.00 -6.26 -13.96
CA LEU A 35 -5.07 -5.42 -14.70
C LEU A 35 -4.06 -6.30 -15.47
N LYS A 36 -3.84 -6.04 -16.76
CA LYS A 36 -2.86 -6.81 -17.54
C LYS A 36 -1.44 -6.44 -17.13
N ALA A 37 -0.54 -7.42 -17.14
CA ALA A 37 0.87 -7.21 -16.79
C ALA A 37 1.54 -6.11 -17.66
N SER A 38 1.15 -5.96 -18.93
CA SER A 38 1.66 -4.91 -19.83
C SER A 38 1.31 -3.49 -19.40
N GLU A 39 0.30 -3.32 -18.54
CA GLU A 39 -0.19 -2.01 -18.09
C GLU A 39 0.48 -1.55 -16.79
N ILE A 40 1.24 -2.44 -16.15
CA ILE A 40 1.97 -2.18 -14.91
C ILE A 40 3.10 -1.17 -15.16
N ARG A 41 3.15 -0.12 -14.34
CA ARG A 41 4.18 0.93 -14.38
C ARG A 41 4.82 1.13 -13.00
N PRO A 42 6.14 1.42 -12.94
CA PRO A 42 6.78 1.88 -11.71
C PRO A 42 6.04 3.08 -11.10
N GLY A 43 5.99 3.14 -9.77
CA GLY A 43 5.32 4.19 -9.00
C GLY A 43 3.81 4.03 -8.86
N MET A 44 3.19 3.02 -9.49
CA MET A 44 1.78 2.69 -9.21
C MET A 44 1.60 2.35 -7.73
N LYS A 45 0.57 2.91 -7.10
CA LYS A 45 0.24 2.70 -5.70
C LYS A 45 -1.03 1.87 -5.57
N GLY A 46 -1.05 0.98 -4.59
CA GLY A 46 -2.20 0.15 -4.27
C GLY A 46 -2.22 -0.23 -2.81
N VAL A 47 -3.20 -1.05 -2.44
CA VAL A 47 -3.35 -1.57 -1.09
C VAL A 47 -3.58 -3.07 -1.17
N ALA A 48 -2.67 -3.82 -0.56
CA ALA A 48 -2.88 -5.23 -0.28
C ALA A 48 -3.62 -5.35 1.06
N TRP A 49 -4.36 -6.44 1.24
CA TRP A 49 -5.04 -6.74 2.50
C TRP A 49 -4.50 -8.05 3.04
N THR A 50 -4.14 -8.06 4.32
CA THR A 50 -3.63 -9.25 4.99
C THR A 50 -4.01 -9.27 6.46
N VAL A 51 -3.89 -10.42 7.09
CA VAL A 51 -4.10 -10.58 8.53
C VAL A 51 -2.74 -10.81 9.16
N PHE A 52 -2.31 -9.94 10.06
CA PHE A 52 -1.05 -10.13 10.79
C PHE A 52 -1.23 -10.98 12.05
N GLU A 53 -2.37 -10.83 12.72
CA GLU A 53 -2.74 -11.56 13.93
C GLU A 53 -4.26 -11.75 13.99
N GLY A 54 -4.70 -12.89 14.55
CA GLY A 54 -6.11 -13.20 14.70
C GLY A 54 -6.80 -13.40 13.35
N SER A 55 -7.82 -12.59 13.07
CA SER A 55 -8.67 -12.71 11.87
C SER A 55 -9.04 -11.38 11.23
N ASP A 56 -8.58 -10.25 11.76
CA ASP A 56 -8.98 -8.93 11.23
C ASP A 56 -8.08 -8.51 10.05
N PRO A 57 -8.63 -8.28 8.85
CA PRO A 57 -7.84 -7.82 7.72
C PRO A 57 -7.39 -6.37 7.89
N GLU A 58 -6.10 -6.14 7.69
CA GLU A 58 -5.46 -4.84 7.75
C GLU A 58 -4.94 -4.41 6.37
N PRO A 59 -5.06 -3.11 6.02
CA PRO A 59 -4.54 -2.59 4.77
C PRO A 59 -3.01 -2.43 4.83
N VAL A 60 -2.34 -2.87 3.78
CA VAL A 60 -0.89 -2.76 3.57
C VAL A 60 -0.65 -1.91 2.33
N PRO A 61 -0.09 -0.70 2.46
CA PRO A 61 0.28 0.12 1.32
C PRO A 61 1.31 -0.61 0.45
N VAL A 62 1.12 -0.57 -0.86
CA VAL A 62 2.00 -1.20 -1.84
C VAL A 62 2.40 -0.16 -2.90
N GLU A 63 3.68 -0.13 -3.24
CA GLU A 63 4.20 0.65 -4.36
C GLU A 63 4.88 -0.27 -5.35
N ILE A 64 4.47 -0.22 -6.61
CA ILE A 64 5.08 -1.00 -7.69
C ILE A 64 6.45 -0.40 -8.02
N VAL A 65 7.48 -1.22 -7.94
CA VAL A 65 8.84 -0.87 -8.39
C VAL A 65 8.95 -1.10 -9.89
N GLY A 66 8.35 -2.18 -10.41
CA GLY A 66 8.29 -2.45 -11.84
C GLY A 66 8.00 -3.90 -12.18
N LEU A 67 8.05 -4.20 -13.48
CA LEU A 67 7.88 -5.54 -14.03
C LEU A 67 9.24 -6.11 -14.44
N TRP A 68 9.72 -7.14 -13.75
CA TRP A 68 10.95 -7.84 -14.06
C TRP A 68 10.66 -8.97 -15.04
N LYS A 69 11.04 -8.76 -16.30
CA LYS A 69 10.81 -9.72 -17.39
C LYS A 69 11.63 -10.99 -17.22
N ASN A 70 10.99 -12.15 -17.41
CA ASN A 70 11.59 -13.48 -17.37
C ASN A 70 12.40 -13.81 -16.10
N ALA A 71 12.09 -13.17 -14.96
CA ALA A 71 12.86 -13.35 -13.73
C ALA A 71 12.89 -14.81 -13.24
N ASN A 72 11.82 -15.56 -13.48
CA ASN A 72 11.69 -16.97 -13.10
C ASN A 72 11.78 -17.94 -14.28
N GLY A 73 12.13 -17.48 -15.49
CA GLY A 73 12.19 -18.29 -16.71
C GLY A 73 11.41 -17.67 -17.89
N PRO A 74 11.43 -18.31 -19.08
CA PRO A 74 10.76 -17.77 -20.28
C PRO A 74 9.27 -17.55 -20.06
N ARG A 75 8.79 -16.31 -20.29
CA ARG A 75 7.41 -15.85 -20.07
C ARG A 75 6.95 -15.90 -18.60
N GLN A 76 7.88 -15.95 -17.64
CA GLN A 76 7.59 -15.90 -16.20
C GLN A 76 8.09 -14.58 -15.61
N ASP A 77 7.35 -13.51 -15.94
CA ASP A 77 7.62 -12.18 -15.42
C ASP A 77 7.26 -12.08 -13.93
N MET A 78 7.98 -11.23 -13.19
CA MET A 78 7.68 -10.91 -11.80
C MET A 78 7.30 -9.44 -11.64
N ILE A 79 6.19 -9.18 -10.95
CA ILE A 79 5.85 -7.82 -10.50
C ILE A 79 6.57 -7.58 -9.17
N ILE A 80 7.45 -6.60 -9.15
CA ILE A 80 8.21 -6.23 -7.95
C ILE A 80 7.50 -5.05 -7.28
N ALA A 81 7.22 -5.19 -5.99
CA ALA A 81 6.56 -4.16 -5.21
C ALA A 81 7.22 -3.98 -3.84
N ARG A 82 7.23 -2.73 -3.36
CA ARG A 82 7.63 -2.36 -2.01
C ARG A 82 6.39 -2.37 -1.13
N LEU A 83 6.45 -3.14 -0.05
CA LEU A 83 5.40 -3.17 0.98
C LEU A 83 5.68 -2.10 2.04
N GLY A 84 4.64 -1.39 2.45
CA GLY A 84 4.67 -0.42 3.55
C GLY A 84 4.00 -0.95 4.82
N GLY A 85 3.71 -0.03 5.76
CA GLY A 85 2.96 -0.34 6.99
C GLY A 85 3.63 -1.42 7.85
N LYS A 86 2.83 -2.25 8.50
CA LYS A 86 3.30 -3.35 9.38
C LYS A 86 4.13 -4.40 8.61
N ALA A 87 3.91 -4.56 7.30
CA ALA A 87 4.61 -5.55 6.47
C ALA A 87 6.11 -5.26 6.32
N LEU A 88 6.59 -4.06 6.63
CA LEU A 88 8.02 -3.73 6.62
C LEU A 88 8.85 -4.61 7.58
N LYS A 89 8.22 -5.16 8.62
CA LYS A 89 8.90 -5.92 9.68
C LYS A 89 8.69 -7.44 9.58
N THR A 90 7.88 -7.91 8.65
CA THR A 90 7.49 -9.34 8.60
C THR A 90 8.46 -10.22 7.81
N ASN A 91 9.39 -9.64 7.05
CA ASN A 91 10.27 -10.36 6.12
C ASN A 91 9.53 -11.32 5.16
N VAL A 92 8.27 -11.01 4.84
CA VAL A 92 7.39 -11.89 4.04
C VAL A 92 7.97 -12.22 2.66
N ALA A 93 8.80 -11.34 2.11
CA ALA A 93 9.47 -11.57 0.82
C ALA A 93 10.40 -12.78 0.82
N GLY A 94 10.92 -13.21 1.99
CA GLY A 94 11.74 -14.42 2.11
C GLY A 94 10.93 -15.73 2.15
N GLY A 95 9.60 -15.64 2.10
CA GLY A 95 8.68 -16.78 2.05
C GLY A 95 8.82 -17.75 3.23
N MET A 96 8.53 -19.03 2.97
CA MET A 96 8.56 -20.08 4.00
C MET A 96 9.97 -20.33 4.57
N ASN A 97 11.03 -20.01 3.83
CA ASN A 97 12.38 -20.11 4.34
C ASN A 97 12.65 -19.06 5.41
N ALA A 98 12.25 -17.81 5.17
CA ALA A 98 12.29 -16.77 6.20
C ALA A 98 11.38 -17.11 7.40
N TRP A 99 10.20 -17.68 7.15
CA TRP A 99 9.29 -18.14 8.21
C TRP A 99 9.96 -19.14 9.17
N LYS A 100 10.63 -20.16 8.63
CA LYS A 100 11.37 -21.15 9.42
C LYS A 100 12.54 -20.51 10.18
N GLN A 101 13.28 -19.60 9.55
CA GLN A 101 14.41 -18.90 10.19
C GLN A 101 13.98 -18.02 11.37
N GLN A 102 12.73 -17.55 11.38
CA GLN A 102 12.15 -16.78 12.48
C GLN A 102 11.55 -17.64 13.59
N GLY A 103 11.59 -18.97 13.47
CA GLY A 103 11.13 -19.89 14.51
C GLY A 103 9.61 -20.01 14.61
N PHE A 104 8.87 -19.59 13.58
CA PHE A 104 7.42 -19.78 13.55
C PHE A 104 7.04 -21.24 13.33
N PRO A 105 5.94 -21.73 13.96
CA PRO A 105 5.49 -23.10 13.80
C PRO A 105 5.06 -23.38 12.35
N THR A 106 5.33 -24.59 11.88
CA THR A 106 4.81 -25.12 10.61
C THR A 106 3.83 -26.24 10.93
N VAL A 107 2.64 -26.21 10.34
CA VAL A 107 1.72 -27.36 10.39
C VAL A 107 2.17 -28.35 9.32
N THR A 108 2.42 -29.60 9.71
CA THR A 108 2.80 -30.71 8.82
C THR A 108 1.58 -31.51 8.44
#